data_AF-A0A7X8Z9B4-F1
#
_entry.id   AF-A0A7X8Z9B4-F1
#
_cell.length_a   1.000
_cell.length_b   1.000
_cell.length_c   1.000
_cell.angle_alpha   90.00
_cell.angle_beta   90.00
_cell.angle_gamma   90.00
#
_symmetry.space_group_name_H-M   'P 1'
#
loop_
_entity.id
_entity.type
_entity.pdbx_description
1 polymer ?
#
loop_
_entity_poly.entity_id
_entity_poly.type
_entity_poly.pdbx_seq_one_letter_code
_entity_poly.pdbx_strand_id
1 'polypeptide(L)'
;MKESEIKGKIRTAVTHSVPDVLEAILSDCEKQKGNVIQMRAKNTRKQNWFNSLRALAAVFVLIVISTTGYSIYGARMVDAIVSFDVNPSLELKVNKNEKVLAATPLNEEGQLVIGNMDFKNIDLEVAVNALIGSMLKNGYINELENTILISVENKDAARGAALQAKLREEVSSLLRASSIEGAILSQSVSDDERIKVLAEANAITRGRAQVISQLVELDPSYDFEELNKLTINELNLLIGAKQLELANISSVGKASDKAYIGIEKAVEIALNHAKVDASAARDLETELDSDDGKLVYEIEFYANGREYEYEIDALSGEILSFEIEKDDDYQAAPSQPSQPSIAPIETEQPATSRMSAAEAREAVLKKFGGIIQKIEYNYDEKNPLYKGEALKDGYKVVFELNARTNSFKKWDVENDNSWDKFSQALPNLITMEQAANSVVEKSGKPNTFVQKIDFLWDDSEPIYQGEAFNRGVKYSFEIKADSGEFQKWDASTGDETWSEKYFNVR
;
A
#
# COMPACT_ATOMS: atom_id res chain seq x y z
N MET A 1 58.23 -113.41 11.32
CA MET A 1 58.69 -112.79 12.59
C MET A 1 57.45 -112.32 13.34
N LYS A 2 57.29 -112.65 14.62
CA LYS A 2 56.08 -112.28 15.37
C LYS A 2 56.12 -110.79 15.73
N GLU A 3 54.96 -110.13 15.70
CA GLU A 3 54.79 -108.67 15.82
C GLU A 3 55.38 -108.06 17.10
N SER A 4 55.52 -108.85 18.17
CA SER A 4 56.11 -108.41 19.45
C SER A 4 57.59 -108.09 19.36
N GLU A 5 58.36 -108.80 18.53
CA GLU A 5 59.81 -108.57 18.40
C GLU A 5 60.13 -107.30 17.59
N ILE A 6 59.24 -106.93 16.66
CA ILE A 6 59.36 -105.70 15.86
C ILE A 6 59.09 -104.47 16.74
N LYS A 7 58.05 -104.52 17.58
CA LYS A 7 57.76 -103.45 18.55
C LYS A 7 58.89 -103.28 19.57
N GLY A 8 59.52 -104.38 19.99
CA GLY A 8 60.70 -104.34 20.87
C GLY A 8 61.88 -103.57 20.26
N LYS A 9 62.25 -103.88 19.01
CA LYS A 9 63.38 -103.23 18.33
C LYS A 9 63.11 -101.75 17.98
N ILE A 10 61.88 -101.38 17.63
CA ILE A 10 61.50 -99.98 17.38
C ILE A 10 61.55 -99.16 18.68
N ARG A 11 61.09 -99.73 19.81
CA ARG A 11 61.13 -99.05 21.11
C ARG A 11 62.57 -98.73 21.52
N THR A 12 63.50 -99.68 21.35
CA THR A 12 64.92 -99.48 21.68
C THR A 12 65.59 -98.43 20.80
N ALA A 13 65.26 -98.36 19.50
CA ALA A 13 65.80 -97.35 18.60
C ALA A 13 65.28 -95.93 18.91
N VAL A 14 64.01 -95.79 19.30
CA VAL A 14 63.39 -94.50 19.68
C VAL A 14 63.94 -93.99 21.01
N THR A 15 64.16 -94.85 22.00
CA THR A 15 64.69 -94.43 23.31
C THR A 15 66.17 -94.04 23.29
N HIS A 16 66.93 -94.38 22.24
CA HIS A 16 68.35 -94.07 22.13
C HIS A 16 68.65 -92.86 21.22
N SER A 17 67.63 -92.27 20.57
CA SER A 17 67.81 -91.20 19.57
C SER A 17 67.43 -89.78 20.08
N VAL A 18 66.96 -89.65 21.31
CA VAL A 18 66.62 -88.35 21.92
C VAL A 18 67.32 -88.25 23.28
N PRO A 19 68.45 -87.53 23.40
CA PRO A 19 69.00 -87.24 24.72
C PRO A 19 68.01 -86.34 25.49
N ASP A 20 67.73 -86.72 26.74
CA ASP A 20 66.98 -85.91 27.68
C ASP A 20 67.86 -84.74 28.13
N VAL A 21 67.73 -83.62 27.42
CA VAL A 21 68.46 -82.37 27.69
C VAL A 21 67.67 -81.43 28.62
N LEU A 22 66.59 -81.91 29.26
CA LEU A 22 65.76 -81.10 30.15
C LEU A 22 66.55 -80.58 31.36
N GLU A 23 67.40 -81.41 31.98
CA GLU A 23 68.24 -80.97 33.10
C GLU A 23 69.29 -79.94 32.67
N ALA A 24 69.88 -80.09 31.47
CA ALA A 24 70.83 -79.13 30.93
C ALA A 24 70.18 -77.76 30.69
N ILE A 25 68.97 -77.73 30.10
CA ILE A 25 68.20 -76.49 29.86
C ILE A 25 67.71 -75.87 31.17
N LEU A 26 67.32 -76.67 32.17
CA LEU A 26 66.93 -76.17 33.48
C LEU A 26 68.12 -75.58 34.25
N SER A 27 69.35 -76.07 34.02
CA SER A 27 70.56 -75.55 34.66
C SER A 27 71.05 -74.21 34.06
N ASP A 28 70.75 -73.94 32.79
CA ASP A 28 71.09 -72.68 32.08
C ASP A 28 70.00 -71.59 32.20
N CYS A 29 68.86 -71.88 32.84
CA CYS A 29 67.82 -70.89 33.12
C CYS A 29 68.12 -70.13 34.43
N GLU A 30 68.62 -68.90 34.33
CA GLU A 30 68.75 -68.00 35.47
C GLU A 30 67.40 -67.71 36.15
N LYS A 31 67.38 -67.76 37.49
CA LYS A 31 66.25 -67.33 38.32
C LYS A 31 66.04 -65.81 38.18
N GLN A 32 65.18 -65.38 37.26
CA GLN A 32 64.60 -64.05 37.37
C GLN A 32 63.68 -64.01 38.60
N LYS A 33 64.10 -63.25 39.62
CA LYS A 33 63.27 -62.86 40.77
C LYS A 33 62.03 -62.15 40.24
N GLY A 34 60.92 -62.87 40.19
CA GLY A 34 59.60 -62.27 40.09
C GLY A 34 59.44 -61.31 41.27
N ASN A 35 59.47 -60.01 41.00
CA ASN A 35 59.13 -59.01 41.98
C ASN A 35 57.63 -59.13 42.24
N VAL A 36 57.25 -59.80 43.33
CA VAL A 36 55.85 -59.90 43.74
C VAL A 36 55.44 -58.53 44.27
N ILE A 37 54.92 -57.69 43.38
CA ILE A 37 54.15 -56.52 43.78
C ILE A 37 52.84 -57.07 44.35
N GLN A 38 52.73 -57.08 45.67
CA GLN A 38 51.45 -57.23 46.36
C GLN A 38 50.51 -56.14 45.81
N MET A 39 49.53 -56.54 44.99
CA MET A 39 48.40 -55.68 44.66
C MET A 39 47.59 -55.47 45.93
N ARG A 40 47.96 -54.45 46.71
CA ARG A 40 46.93 -53.68 47.40
C ARG A 40 46.02 -53.19 46.29
N ALA A 41 44.75 -53.56 46.30
CA ALA A 41 43.74 -52.99 45.42
C ALA A 41 43.69 -51.48 45.66
N LYS A 42 44.61 -50.74 45.04
CA LYS A 42 44.53 -49.30 44.91
C LYS A 42 43.40 -49.09 43.94
N ASN A 43 42.29 -48.67 44.50
CA ASN A 43 41.18 -48.03 43.83
C ASN A 43 41.74 -46.92 42.91
N THR A 44 42.15 -47.26 41.70
CA THR A 44 42.57 -46.31 40.66
C THR A 44 41.38 -45.94 39.79
N ARG A 45 40.22 -45.77 40.43
CA ARG A 45 39.08 -45.08 39.87
C ARG A 45 39.29 -43.57 40.01
N LYS A 46 40.38 -43.03 39.43
CA LYS A 46 40.63 -41.58 39.29
C LYS A 46 41.95 -41.32 38.55
N GLN A 47 42.00 -41.53 37.23
CA GLN A 47 42.93 -40.75 36.37
C GLN A 47 42.75 -40.85 34.85
N ASN A 48 41.83 -41.67 34.32
CA ASN A 48 41.53 -41.64 32.88
C ASN A 48 40.48 -40.58 32.48
N TRP A 49 39.75 -39.99 33.42
CA TRP A 49 38.77 -38.95 33.08
C TRP A 49 39.45 -37.66 32.58
N PHE A 50 40.64 -37.30 33.08
CA PHE A 50 41.33 -36.06 32.68
C PHE A 50 41.90 -36.09 31.25
N ASN A 51 42.25 -37.28 30.72
CA ASN A 51 42.67 -37.41 29.32
C ASN A 51 41.47 -37.34 28.37
N SER A 52 40.33 -37.93 28.76
CA SER A 52 39.04 -37.71 28.09
C SER A 52 38.61 -36.23 28.16
N LEU A 53 38.85 -35.55 29.28
CA LEU A 53 38.53 -34.14 29.50
C LEU A 53 39.41 -33.20 28.66
N ARG A 54 40.67 -33.56 28.40
CA ARG A 54 41.57 -32.81 27.49
C ARG A 54 41.14 -32.93 26.03
N ALA A 55 40.73 -34.11 25.59
CA ALA A 55 40.17 -34.31 24.25
C ALA A 55 38.81 -33.59 24.10
N LEU A 56 37.94 -33.67 25.11
CA LEU A 56 36.69 -32.90 25.16
C LEU A 56 36.91 -31.39 25.18
N ALA A 57 37.91 -30.90 25.94
CA ALA A 57 38.26 -29.49 25.97
C ALA A 57 38.85 -29.01 24.64
N ALA A 58 39.65 -29.82 23.94
CA ALA A 58 40.16 -29.47 22.61
C ALA A 58 39.05 -29.45 21.55
N VAL A 59 38.10 -30.39 21.60
CA VAL A 59 36.91 -30.39 20.74
C VAL A 59 35.99 -29.24 21.09
N PHE A 60 35.80 -28.92 22.38
CA PHE A 60 35.01 -27.78 22.82
C PHE A 60 35.66 -26.46 22.42
N VAL A 61 36.99 -26.33 22.51
CA VAL A 61 37.73 -25.16 22.02
C VAL A 61 37.68 -25.06 20.50
N LEU A 62 37.74 -26.17 19.76
CA LEU A 62 37.55 -26.15 18.30
C LEU A 62 36.12 -25.84 17.90
N ILE A 63 35.12 -26.33 18.64
CA ILE A 63 33.70 -25.97 18.47
C ILE A 63 33.49 -24.51 18.84
N VAL A 64 34.10 -24.01 19.92
CA VAL A 64 34.03 -22.60 20.32
C VAL A 64 34.76 -21.74 19.31
N ILE A 65 35.95 -22.10 18.82
CA ILE A 65 36.67 -21.35 17.78
C ILE A 65 35.96 -21.45 16.43
N SER A 66 35.32 -22.58 16.10
CA SER A 66 34.56 -22.70 14.86
C SER A 66 33.21 -22.00 14.95
N THR A 67 32.52 -22.01 16.08
CA THR A 67 31.25 -21.26 16.30
C THR A 67 31.52 -19.77 16.48
N THR A 68 32.52 -19.38 17.27
CA THR A 68 32.96 -17.99 17.43
C THR A 68 33.58 -17.49 16.13
N GLY A 69 34.34 -18.32 15.42
CA GLY A 69 34.87 -18.03 14.09
C GLY A 69 33.75 -17.86 13.06
N TYR A 70 32.81 -18.80 12.97
CA TYR A 70 31.64 -18.71 12.09
C TYR A 70 30.76 -17.49 12.44
N SER A 71 30.61 -17.16 13.72
CA SER A 71 29.90 -15.98 14.19
C SER A 71 30.64 -14.69 13.83
N ILE A 72 31.96 -14.62 14.01
CA ILE A 72 32.80 -13.47 13.63
C ILE A 72 32.86 -13.31 12.09
N TYR A 73 32.92 -14.40 11.33
CA TYR A 73 32.88 -14.38 9.87
C TYR A 73 31.51 -13.94 9.36
N GLY A 74 30.42 -14.51 9.89
CA GLY A 74 29.05 -14.11 9.56
C GLY A 74 28.75 -12.65 9.94
N ALA A 75 29.34 -12.15 11.02
CA ALA A 75 29.21 -10.75 11.45
C ALA A 75 29.91 -9.75 10.51
N ARG A 76 30.77 -10.19 9.60
CA ARG A 76 31.50 -9.33 8.65
C ARG A 76 31.04 -9.48 7.20
N MET A 77 30.20 -10.48 6.91
CA MET A 77 29.66 -10.70 5.57
C MET A 77 28.37 -9.91 5.38
N VAL A 78 28.22 -9.32 4.18
CA VAL A 78 26.96 -8.73 3.75
C VAL A 78 25.95 -9.86 3.55
N ASP A 79 24.85 -9.78 4.28
CA ASP A 79 23.72 -10.68 4.18
C ASP A 79 22.58 -10.06 3.36
N ALA A 80 22.35 -8.76 3.54
CA ALA A 80 21.38 -8.00 2.76
C ALA A 80 21.92 -6.62 2.39
N ILE A 81 21.41 -6.09 1.30
CA ILE A 81 21.58 -4.70 0.89
C ILE A 81 20.20 -4.05 0.97
N VAL A 82 20.09 -2.99 1.76
CA VAL A 82 18.84 -2.23 1.94
C VAL A 82 19.04 -0.85 1.36
N SER A 83 18.19 -0.44 0.43
CA SER A 83 18.22 0.92 -0.11
C SER A 83 16.95 1.68 0.23
N PHE A 84 17.11 2.99 0.42
CA PHE A 84 16.03 3.94 0.68
C PHE A 84 16.09 5.02 -0.39
N ASP A 85 14.98 5.21 -1.11
CA ASP A 85 14.82 6.22 -2.13
C ASP A 85 13.63 7.11 -1.80
N VAL A 86 13.90 8.42 -1.65
CA VAL A 86 12.90 9.48 -1.50
C VAL A 86 13.27 10.56 -2.52
N ASN A 87 14.21 11.40 -2.10
CA ASN A 87 15.05 12.33 -2.83
C ASN A 87 16.07 12.89 -1.79
N PRO A 88 16.55 11.98 -0.91
CA PRO A 88 17.86 11.35 -1.08
C PRO A 88 17.79 9.85 -1.40
N SER A 89 18.89 9.33 -1.97
CA SER A 89 19.11 7.90 -2.21
C SER A 89 20.33 7.38 -1.48
N LEU A 90 20.18 6.30 -0.72
CA LEU A 90 21.27 5.69 0.05
C LEU A 90 21.13 4.16 0.15
N GLU A 91 22.25 3.50 0.40
CA GLU A 91 22.39 2.06 0.54
C GLU A 91 23.03 1.66 1.88
N LEU A 92 22.41 0.73 2.60
CA LEU A 92 22.92 0.10 3.80
C LEU A 92 23.28 -1.37 3.52
N LYS A 93 24.53 -1.73 3.75
CA LYS A 93 24.95 -3.15 3.75
C LYS A 93 24.83 -3.68 5.16
N VAL A 94 24.08 -4.76 5.36
CA VAL A 94 23.84 -5.34 6.69
C VAL A 94 24.29 -6.79 6.76
N ASN A 95 24.72 -7.23 7.95
CA ASN A 95 25.06 -8.63 8.19
C ASN A 95 23.84 -9.44 8.67
N LYS A 96 24.04 -10.75 8.92
CA LYS A 96 23.00 -11.67 9.39
C LYS A 96 22.38 -11.32 10.74
N ASN A 97 23.04 -10.46 11.52
CA ASN A 97 22.58 -10.00 12.82
C ASN A 97 21.93 -8.61 12.70
N GLU A 98 21.59 -8.17 11.49
CA GLU A 98 21.01 -6.85 11.18
C GLU A 98 21.88 -5.69 11.67
N LYS A 99 23.20 -5.88 11.75
CA LYS A 99 24.14 -4.79 11.99
C LYS A 99 24.60 -4.18 10.68
N VAL A 100 24.60 -2.85 10.63
CA VAL A 100 25.06 -2.09 9.48
C VAL A 100 26.59 -2.22 9.37
N LEU A 101 27.07 -2.65 8.21
CA LEU A 101 28.48 -2.77 7.85
C LEU A 101 28.98 -1.50 7.16
N ALA A 102 28.15 -0.90 6.33
CA ALA A 102 28.42 0.33 5.60
C ALA A 102 27.10 1.05 5.26
N ALA A 103 27.14 2.37 5.26
CA ALA A 103 26.11 3.24 4.72
C ALA A 103 26.73 4.07 3.59
N THR A 104 26.18 3.97 2.39
CA THR A 104 26.73 4.58 1.17
C THR A 104 25.68 5.53 0.60
N PRO A 105 25.94 6.85 0.56
CA PRO A 105 25.08 7.76 -0.18
C PRO A 105 25.27 7.54 -1.69
N LEU A 106 24.17 7.65 -2.45
CA LEU A 106 24.18 7.51 -3.91
C LEU A 106 23.99 8.85 -4.63
N ASN A 107 23.49 9.86 -3.93
CA ASN A 107 23.41 11.25 -4.40
C ASN A 107 23.88 12.25 -3.34
N GLU A 108 23.94 13.53 -3.70
CA GLU A 108 24.42 14.62 -2.82
C GLU A 108 23.51 14.79 -1.60
N GLU A 109 22.20 14.67 -1.78
CA GLU A 109 21.19 14.72 -0.71
C GLU A 109 21.42 13.57 0.28
N GLY A 110 21.78 12.37 -0.20
CA GLY A 110 22.07 11.22 0.64
C GLY A 110 23.29 11.47 1.53
N GLN A 111 24.28 12.17 1.01
CA GLN A 111 25.46 12.60 1.77
C GLN A 111 25.07 13.61 2.86
N LEU A 112 24.13 14.52 2.60
CA LEU A 112 23.61 15.47 3.59
C LEU A 112 22.82 14.77 4.70
N VAL A 113 21.98 13.79 4.34
CA VAL A 113 21.19 13.02 5.30
C VAL A 113 22.07 12.17 6.22
N ILE A 114 23.12 11.54 5.69
CA ILE A 114 24.11 10.81 6.49
C ILE A 114 24.93 11.79 7.34
N GLY A 115 25.36 12.91 6.75
CA GLY A 115 26.17 13.93 7.40
C GLY A 115 27.45 13.34 8.02
N ASN A 116 27.60 13.51 9.33
CA ASN A 116 28.74 13.01 10.10
C ASN A 116 28.42 11.73 10.91
N MET A 117 27.30 11.06 10.65
CA MET A 117 26.90 9.86 11.39
C MET A 117 27.74 8.65 10.96
N ASP A 118 28.24 7.89 11.94
CA ASP A 118 28.88 6.59 11.70
C ASP A 118 27.90 5.47 12.05
N PHE A 119 27.45 4.76 11.02
CA PHE A 119 26.50 3.66 11.16
C PHE A 119 27.18 2.30 11.34
N LYS A 120 28.52 2.23 11.33
CA LYS A 120 29.21 0.94 11.40
C LYS A 120 28.94 0.22 12.72
N ASN A 121 28.49 -1.03 12.60
CA ASN A 121 28.11 -1.93 13.68
C ASN A 121 26.91 -1.45 14.53
N ILE A 122 26.14 -0.48 14.02
CA ILE A 122 24.88 -0.04 14.61
C ILE A 122 23.76 -1.00 14.18
N ASP A 123 22.76 -1.21 15.05
CA ASP A 123 21.55 -1.95 14.69
C ASP A 123 20.83 -1.25 13.53
N LEU A 124 20.38 -2.02 12.54
CA LEU A 124 19.68 -1.50 11.37
C LEU A 124 18.49 -0.63 11.76
N GLU A 125 17.70 -1.08 12.73
CA GLU A 125 16.57 -0.33 13.32
C GLU A 125 16.99 1.08 13.76
N VAL A 126 18.06 1.17 14.57
CA VAL A 126 18.58 2.45 15.06
C VAL A 126 19.11 3.32 13.91
N ALA A 127 19.75 2.72 12.92
CA ALA A 127 20.24 3.43 11.74
C ALA A 127 19.09 3.99 10.90
N VAL A 128 18.04 3.20 10.65
CA VAL A 128 16.85 3.61 9.90
C VAL A 128 16.12 4.73 10.61
N ASN A 129 15.88 4.60 11.92
CA ASN A 129 15.28 5.66 12.73
C ASN A 129 16.05 6.99 12.62
N ALA A 130 17.39 6.95 12.69
CA ALA A 130 18.22 8.14 12.56
C ALA A 130 18.17 8.74 11.14
N LEU A 131 18.17 7.91 10.09
CA LEU A 131 18.10 8.35 8.70
C LEU A 131 16.74 8.96 8.36
N ILE A 132 15.64 8.30 8.70
CA ILE A 132 14.29 8.84 8.49
C ILE A 132 14.09 10.13 9.30
N GLY A 133 14.56 10.18 10.55
CA GLY A 133 14.53 11.40 11.35
C GLY A 133 15.34 12.55 10.73
N SER A 134 16.51 12.25 10.14
CA SER A 134 17.32 13.21 9.39
C SER A 134 16.62 13.68 8.11
N MET A 135 15.98 12.78 7.36
CA MET A 135 15.20 13.12 6.15
C MET A 135 14.02 14.05 6.48
N LEU A 136 13.26 13.73 7.53
CA LEU A 136 12.18 14.57 8.05
C LEU A 136 12.67 15.96 8.47
N LYS A 137 13.77 16.01 9.23
CA LYS A 137 14.34 17.26 9.72
C LYS A 137 14.83 18.16 8.59
N ASN A 138 15.42 17.58 7.55
CA ASN A 138 15.92 18.33 6.40
C ASN A 138 14.82 18.62 5.35
N GLY A 139 13.57 18.20 5.61
CA GLY A 139 12.42 18.50 4.76
C GLY A 139 12.28 17.62 3.53
N TYR A 140 13.08 16.56 3.39
CA TYR A 140 12.98 15.61 2.27
C TYR A 140 11.75 14.71 2.35
N ILE A 141 11.20 14.53 3.56
CA ILE A 141 9.91 13.88 3.77
C ILE A 141 9.04 14.91 4.46
N ASN A 142 7.95 15.31 3.82
CA ASN A 142 7.04 16.35 4.29
C ASN A 142 5.61 16.05 3.80
N GLU A 143 4.68 17.00 3.95
CA GLU A 143 3.28 16.79 3.52
C GLU A 143 3.08 16.81 2.00
N LEU A 144 3.99 17.40 1.23
CA LEU A 144 3.94 17.52 -0.23
C LEU A 144 4.67 16.35 -0.90
N GLU A 145 5.78 15.90 -0.32
CA GLU A 145 6.55 14.73 -0.76
C GLU A 145 6.68 13.74 0.39
N ASN A 146 5.85 12.69 0.39
CA ASN A 146 5.68 11.80 1.53
C ASN A 146 5.91 10.31 1.19
N THR A 147 6.41 10.00 0.00
CA THR A 147 6.64 8.63 -0.46
C THR A 147 8.07 8.17 -0.19
N ILE A 148 8.22 6.96 0.36
CA ILE A 148 9.52 6.31 0.57
C ILE A 148 9.51 4.96 -0.13
N LEU A 149 10.52 4.71 -0.97
CA LEU A 149 10.80 3.37 -1.50
C LEU A 149 11.86 2.68 -0.64
N ILE A 150 11.52 1.50 -0.13
CA ILE A 150 12.41 0.61 0.63
C ILE A 150 12.65 -0.64 -0.19
N SER A 151 13.91 -0.89 -0.53
CA SER A 151 14.28 -2.02 -1.38
C SER A 151 15.26 -2.92 -0.66
N VAL A 152 14.91 -4.20 -0.53
CA VAL A 152 15.74 -5.21 0.15
C VAL A 152 16.23 -6.25 -0.86
N GLU A 153 17.55 -6.31 -1.03
CA GLU A 153 18.22 -7.36 -1.78
C GLU A 153 18.80 -8.38 -0.79
N ASN A 154 18.39 -9.64 -0.91
CA ASN A 154 18.91 -10.73 -0.11
C ASN A 154 18.99 -12.01 -0.95
N LYS A 155 20.07 -12.78 -0.80
CA LYS A 155 20.23 -14.08 -1.47
C LYS A 155 19.20 -15.11 -1.02
N ASP A 156 18.61 -14.91 0.16
CA ASP A 156 17.53 -15.71 0.71
C ASP A 156 16.24 -14.88 0.68
N ALA A 157 15.34 -15.24 -0.25
CA ALA A 157 14.10 -14.52 -0.49
C ALA A 157 13.19 -14.46 0.75
N ALA A 158 13.15 -15.51 1.57
CA ALA A 158 12.30 -15.53 2.77
C ALA A 158 12.82 -14.56 3.83
N ARG A 159 14.14 -14.51 4.01
CA ARG A 159 14.78 -13.52 4.90
C ARG A 159 14.66 -12.09 4.37
N GLY A 160 14.80 -11.91 3.05
CA GLY A 160 14.58 -10.62 2.39
C GLY A 160 13.18 -10.08 2.63
N ALA A 161 12.14 -10.89 2.37
CA ALA A 161 10.74 -10.51 2.59
C ALA A 161 10.43 -10.21 4.07
N ALA A 162 10.96 -11.01 5.00
CA ALA A 162 10.79 -10.75 6.43
C ALA A 162 11.43 -9.42 6.87
N LEU A 163 12.65 -9.14 6.38
CA LEU A 163 13.35 -7.88 6.66
C LEU A 163 12.61 -6.68 6.04
N GLN A 164 12.14 -6.80 4.80
CA GLN A 164 11.35 -5.78 4.13
C GLN A 164 10.06 -5.47 4.89
N ALA A 165 9.30 -6.49 5.32
CA ALA A 165 8.09 -6.30 6.10
C ALA A 165 8.37 -5.63 7.45
N LYS A 166 9.48 -6.00 8.12
CA LYS A 166 9.92 -5.37 9.37
C LYS A 166 10.22 -3.89 9.17
N LEU A 167 11.04 -3.55 8.18
CA LEU A 167 11.43 -2.17 7.88
C LEU A 167 10.23 -1.31 7.47
N ARG A 168 9.30 -1.86 6.68
CA ARG A 168 8.05 -1.17 6.31
C ARG A 168 7.26 -0.77 7.56
N GLU A 169 7.10 -1.68 8.52
CA GLU A 169 6.34 -1.40 9.73
C GLU A 169 7.03 -0.37 10.63
N GLU A 170 8.36 -0.47 10.75
CA GLU A 170 9.15 0.48 11.51
C GLU A 170 9.05 1.90 10.93
N VAL A 171 9.27 2.06 9.62
CA VAL A 171 9.17 3.36 8.94
C VAL A 171 7.75 3.91 9.01
N SER A 172 6.73 3.06 8.85
CA SER A 172 5.31 3.44 9.02
C SER A 172 5.04 4.01 10.42
N SER A 173 5.58 3.36 11.45
CA SER A 173 5.46 3.82 12.84
C SER A 173 6.12 5.19 13.05
N LEU A 174 7.31 5.41 12.50
CA LEU A 174 8.04 6.68 12.59
C LEU A 174 7.30 7.85 11.94
N LEU A 175 6.76 7.62 10.74
CA LEU A 175 6.01 8.64 10.00
C LEU A 175 4.75 9.02 10.77
N ARG A 176 3.99 8.04 11.28
CA ARG A 176 2.82 8.29 12.14
C ARG A 176 3.16 9.04 13.42
N ALA A 177 4.27 8.68 14.07
CA ALA A 177 4.74 9.37 15.27
C ALA A 177 5.10 10.84 15.00
N SER A 178 5.47 11.16 13.75
CA SER A 178 5.75 12.50 13.26
C SER A 178 4.52 13.19 12.65
N SER A 179 3.32 12.61 12.80
CA SER A 179 2.05 13.09 12.22
C SER A 179 2.06 13.23 10.69
N ILE A 180 2.91 12.45 10.02
CA ILE A 180 2.95 12.37 8.56
C ILE A 180 2.32 11.05 8.14
N GLU A 181 1.21 11.14 7.40
CA GLU A 181 0.65 9.99 6.69
C GLU A 181 1.43 9.82 5.39
N GLY A 182 2.57 9.13 5.46
CA GLY A 182 3.43 8.85 4.30
C GLY A 182 3.04 7.58 3.55
N ALA A 183 3.37 7.54 2.27
CA ALA A 183 3.35 6.30 1.49
C ALA A 183 4.67 5.56 1.60
N ILE A 184 4.60 4.24 1.73
CA ILE A 184 5.76 3.38 1.77
C ILE A 184 5.58 2.32 0.69
N LEU A 185 6.41 2.42 -0.33
CA LEU A 185 6.64 1.35 -1.30
C LEU A 185 7.75 0.47 -0.76
N SER A 186 7.52 -0.83 -0.73
CA SER A 186 8.49 -1.76 -0.17
C SER A 186 8.59 -2.99 -1.03
N GLN A 187 9.80 -3.34 -1.45
CA GLN A 187 10.01 -4.39 -2.43
C GLN A 187 11.20 -5.28 -2.11
N SER A 188 11.12 -6.50 -2.64
CA SER A 188 12.29 -7.37 -2.76
C SER A 188 12.94 -7.15 -4.12
N VAL A 189 14.26 -6.95 -4.13
CA VAL A 189 15.02 -6.78 -5.37
C VAL A 189 15.65 -8.12 -5.74
N SER A 190 15.40 -8.57 -6.96
CA SER A 190 15.99 -9.79 -7.52
C SER A 190 17.42 -9.55 -8.00
N ASP A 191 18.21 -10.62 -8.10
CA ASP A 191 19.55 -10.60 -8.71
C ASP A 191 19.43 -10.65 -10.25
N ASP A 192 18.84 -9.60 -10.85
CA ASP A 192 18.73 -9.42 -12.30
C ASP A 192 19.86 -8.50 -12.81
N GLU A 193 20.73 -9.01 -13.68
CA GLU A 193 21.84 -8.26 -14.26
C GLU A 193 21.35 -7.08 -15.11
N ARG A 194 20.16 -7.15 -15.74
CA ARG A 194 19.58 -6.03 -16.50
C ARG A 194 19.31 -4.84 -15.57
N ILE A 195 18.64 -5.09 -14.44
CA ILE A 195 18.31 -4.07 -13.44
C ILE A 195 19.58 -3.45 -12.87
N LYS A 196 20.60 -4.27 -12.61
CA LYS A 196 21.90 -3.80 -12.14
C LYS A 196 22.60 -2.89 -13.14
N VAL A 197 22.63 -3.26 -14.42
CA VAL A 197 23.22 -2.43 -15.48
C VAL A 197 22.45 -1.11 -15.62
N LEU A 198 21.12 -1.14 -15.58
CA LEU A 198 20.28 0.07 -15.64
C LEU A 198 20.54 1.00 -14.45
N ALA A 199 20.63 0.43 -13.24
CA ALA A 199 20.92 1.20 -12.03
C ALA A 199 22.29 1.87 -12.08
N GLU A 200 23.33 1.13 -12.50
CA GLU A 200 24.70 1.65 -12.64
C GLU A 200 24.80 2.72 -13.73
N ALA A 201 24.16 2.52 -14.88
CA ALA A 201 24.19 3.46 -16.00
C ALA A 201 23.51 4.80 -15.67
N ASN A 202 22.49 4.78 -14.81
CA ASN A 202 21.68 5.94 -14.45
C ASN A 202 21.99 6.51 -13.06
N ALA A 203 23.00 5.96 -12.36
CA ALA A 203 23.39 6.36 -11.00
C ALA A 203 22.22 6.34 -9.98
N ILE A 204 21.33 5.35 -10.09
CA ILE A 204 20.19 5.15 -9.18
C ILE A 204 20.30 3.83 -8.42
N THR A 205 19.45 3.61 -7.42
CA THR A 205 19.38 2.30 -6.75
C THR A 205 18.81 1.24 -7.70
N ARG A 206 19.17 -0.01 -7.46
CA ARG A 206 18.54 -1.17 -8.13
C ARG A 206 17.04 -1.21 -7.87
N GLY A 207 16.63 -0.80 -6.67
CA GLY A 207 15.23 -0.71 -6.31
C GLY A 207 14.46 0.25 -7.23
N ARG A 208 14.95 1.48 -7.36
CA ARG A 208 14.34 2.47 -8.24
C ARG A 208 14.35 2.04 -9.70
N ALA A 209 15.46 1.47 -10.18
CA ALA A 209 15.56 0.92 -11.53
C ALA A 209 14.53 -0.21 -11.78
N GLN A 210 14.28 -1.07 -10.78
CA GLN A 210 13.27 -2.13 -10.86
C GLN A 210 11.84 -1.56 -10.97
N VAL A 211 11.51 -0.51 -10.20
CA VAL A 211 10.20 0.15 -10.29
C VAL A 211 9.98 0.72 -11.69
N ILE A 212 10.94 1.51 -12.19
CA ILE A 212 10.84 2.15 -13.51
C ILE A 212 10.78 1.08 -14.62
N SER A 213 11.60 0.03 -14.52
CA SER A 213 11.58 -1.06 -15.51
C SER A 213 10.24 -1.78 -15.55
N GLN A 214 9.60 -2.00 -14.40
CA GLN A 214 8.28 -2.62 -14.36
C GLN A 214 7.19 -1.70 -14.91
N LEU A 215 7.28 -0.38 -14.68
CA LEU A 215 6.36 0.60 -15.27
C LEU A 215 6.42 0.55 -16.81
N VAL A 216 7.63 0.58 -17.38
CA VAL A 216 7.84 0.46 -18.85
C VAL A 216 7.42 -0.91 -19.38
N GLU A 217 7.59 -1.99 -18.60
CA GLU A 217 7.13 -3.33 -19.01
C GLU A 217 5.59 -3.46 -19.00
N LEU A 218 4.90 -2.76 -18.09
CA LEU A 218 3.43 -2.75 -17.99
C LEU A 218 2.78 -1.81 -19.00
N ASP A 219 3.39 -0.66 -19.22
CA ASP A 219 2.96 0.32 -20.21
C ASP A 219 4.14 0.76 -21.09
N PRO A 220 4.26 0.20 -22.30
CA PRO A 220 5.35 0.51 -23.23
C PRO A 220 5.31 1.92 -23.84
N SER A 221 4.30 2.74 -23.51
CA SER A 221 4.29 4.17 -23.88
C SER A 221 5.40 4.94 -23.14
N TYR A 222 5.76 4.50 -21.93
CA TYR A 222 6.77 5.15 -21.12
C TYR A 222 8.20 4.90 -21.59
N ASP A 223 9.02 5.94 -21.49
CA ASP A 223 10.47 5.83 -21.61
C ASP A 223 11.16 5.78 -20.23
N PHE A 224 12.19 4.95 -20.13
CA PHE A 224 12.93 4.77 -18.88
C PHE A 224 13.68 6.06 -18.46
N GLU A 225 14.31 6.76 -19.41
CA GLU A 225 15.08 7.97 -19.11
C GLU A 225 14.15 9.10 -18.65
N GLU A 226 12.94 9.18 -19.21
CA GLU A 226 11.91 10.14 -18.82
C GLU A 226 11.36 9.85 -17.42
N LEU A 227 10.90 8.62 -17.15
CA LEU A 227 10.44 8.23 -15.83
C LEU A 227 11.54 8.37 -14.76
N ASN A 228 12.81 8.24 -15.14
CA ASN A 228 13.92 8.45 -14.21
C ASN A 228 14.08 9.91 -13.76
N LYS A 229 13.49 10.89 -14.46
CA LYS A 229 13.46 12.29 -14.04
C LYS A 229 12.43 12.54 -12.93
N LEU A 230 11.41 11.68 -12.81
CA LEU A 230 10.35 11.81 -11.80
C LEU A 230 10.81 11.40 -10.40
N THR A 231 10.37 12.09 -9.37
CA THR A 231 10.55 11.70 -7.97
C THR A 231 9.86 10.38 -7.67
N ILE A 232 10.26 9.71 -6.59
CA ILE A 232 9.56 8.47 -6.18
C ILE A 232 8.09 8.72 -5.83
N ASN A 233 7.77 9.94 -5.36
CA ASN A 233 6.40 10.34 -5.05
C ASN A 233 5.57 10.42 -6.33
N GLU A 234 6.10 11.04 -7.39
CA GLU A 234 5.45 11.10 -8.70
C GLU A 234 5.27 9.71 -9.32
N LEU A 235 6.29 8.86 -9.27
CA LEU A 235 6.17 7.46 -9.73
C LEU A 235 5.04 6.73 -8.97
N ASN A 236 4.90 6.95 -7.66
CA ASN A 236 3.83 6.35 -6.87
C ASN A 236 2.45 6.93 -7.17
N LEU A 237 2.35 8.21 -7.50
CA LEU A 237 1.12 8.83 -8.00
C LEU A 237 0.69 8.20 -9.34
N LEU A 238 1.63 8.01 -10.28
CA LEU A 238 1.37 7.34 -11.56
C LEU A 238 0.90 5.91 -11.37
N ILE A 239 1.61 5.12 -10.56
CA ILE A 239 1.22 3.73 -10.22
C ILE A 239 -0.22 3.69 -9.72
N GLY A 240 -0.59 4.61 -8.82
CA GLY A 240 -1.93 4.71 -8.26
C GLY A 240 -2.99 5.16 -9.28
N ALA A 241 -2.67 6.16 -10.11
CA ALA A 241 -3.58 6.71 -11.12
C ALA A 241 -3.94 5.66 -12.19
N LYS A 242 -2.92 4.99 -12.73
CA LYS A 242 -3.05 3.94 -13.75
C LYS A 242 -3.47 2.57 -13.18
N GLN A 243 -3.65 2.45 -11.86
CA GLN A 243 -4.01 1.20 -11.16
C GLN A 243 -3.05 0.04 -11.48
N LEU A 244 -1.75 0.34 -11.55
CA LEU A 244 -0.72 -0.62 -11.93
C LEU A 244 -0.35 -1.51 -10.74
N GLU A 245 -0.38 -2.83 -10.97
CA GLU A 245 0.01 -3.83 -9.98
C GLU A 245 1.46 -4.27 -10.21
N LEU A 246 2.39 -3.67 -9.45
CA LEU A 246 3.81 -4.00 -9.53
C LEU A 246 4.14 -5.32 -8.82
N ALA A 247 4.96 -6.15 -9.45
CA ALA A 247 5.38 -7.44 -8.92
C ALA A 247 6.37 -7.28 -7.76
N ASN A 248 6.11 -8.00 -6.66
CA ASN A 248 6.94 -8.02 -5.45
C ASN A 248 7.06 -6.66 -4.74
N ILE A 249 6.10 -5.77 -4.96
CA ILE A 249 6.01 -4.48 -4.28
C ILE A 249 4.77 -4.50 -3.38
N SER A 250 4.94 -4.03 -2.14
CA SER A 250 3.85 -3.77 -1.20
C SER A 250 3.78 -2.29 -0.93
N SER A 251 2.60 -1.70 -1.13
CA SER A 251 2.31 -0.30 -0.85
C SER A 251 1.48 -0.16 0.44
N VAL A 252 1.84 0.80 1.28
CA VAL A 252 1.07 1.20 2.48
C VAL A 252 1.01 2.72 2.54
N GLY A 253 -0.17 3.27 2.87
CA GLY A 253 -0.39 4.72 2.88
C GLY A 253 -0.79 5.26 1.51
N LYS A 254 -0.76 6.59 1.34
CA LYS A 254 -1.11 7.28 0.09
C LYS A 254 -0.02 8.30 -0.25
N ALA A 255 0.43 8.32 -1.50
CA ALA A 255 1.31 9.38 -1.99
C ALA A 255 0.59 10.72 -1.92
N SER A 256 1.34 11.77 -1.63
CA SER A 256 0.80 13.12 -1.57
C SER A 256 0.71 13.69 -2.98
N ASP A 257 -0.49 14.15 -3.32
CA ASP A 257 -0.83 14.88 -4.53
C ASP A 257 -0.90 16.40 -4.27
N LYS A 258 -0.67 16.85 -3.03
CA LYS A 258 -0.88 18.24 -2.59
C LYS A 258 0.00 19.28 -3.30
N ALA A 259 1.13 18.85 -3.88
CA ALA A 259 2.01 19.73 -4.63
C ALA A 259 1.41 20.13 -5.99
N TYR A 260 0.47 19.35 -6.51
CA TYR A 260 -0.07 19.48 -7.86
C TYR A 260 -1.40 20.21 -7.88
N ILE A 261 -1.75 20.79 -9.03
CA ILE A 261 -2.96 21.61 -9.19
C ILE A 261 -4.26 20.81 -9.03
N GLY A 262 -4.19 19.48 -9.19
CA GLY A 262 -5.35 18.60 -9.18
C GLY A 262 -6.12 18.59 -10.50
N ILE A 263 -6.83 17.49 -10.74
CA ILE A 263 -7.63 17.27 -11.96
C ILE A 263 -8.70 18.35 -12.11
N GLU A 264 -9.38 18.77 -11.03
CA GLU A 264 -10.45 19.78 -11.15
C GLU A 264 -9.91 21.11 -11.69
N LYS A 265 -8.71 21.51 -11.25
CA LYS A 265 -8.08 22.74 -11.73
C LYS A 265 -7.60 22.61 -13.17
N ALA A 266 -7.05 21.45 -13.54
CA ALA A 266 -6.62 21.18 -14.90
C ALA A 266 -7.82 21.22 -15.88
N VAL A 267 -8.95 20.60 -15.53
CA VAL A 267 -10.21 20.68 -16.28
C VAL A 267 -10.70 22.13 -16.41
N GLU A 268 -10.65 22.91 -15.33
CA GLU A 268 -11.00 24.33 -15.37
C GLU A 268 -10.12 25.10 -16.37
N ILE A 269 -8.80 24.84 -16.39
CA ILE A 269 -7.85 25.46 -17.31
C ILE A 269 -8.18 25.09 -18.76
N ALA A 270 -8.39 23.79 -19.05
CA ALA A 270 -8.72 23.30 -20.39
C ALA A 270 -10.03 23.90 -20.93
N LEU A 271 -11.11 23.89 -20.13
CA LEU A 271 -12.41 24.43 -20.51
C LEU A 271 -12.38 25.95 -20.72
N ASN A 272 -11.68 26.68 -19.85
CA ASN A 272 -11.50 28.13 -19.99
C ASN A 272 -10.70 28.47 -21.25
N HIS A 273 -9.64 27.71 -21.55
CA HIS A 273 -8.85 27.89 -22.76
C HIS A 273 -9.68 27.60 -24.01
N ALA A 274 -10.45 26.50 -24.01
CA ALA A 274 -11.37 26.12 -25.07
C ALA A 274 -12.57 27.07 -25.23
N LYS A 275 -12.84 27.91 -24.22
CA LYS A 275 -14.06 28.74 -24.10
C LYS A 275 -15.33 27.90 -24.17
N VAL A 276 -15.28 26.74 -23.53
CA VAL A 276 -16.39 25.78 -23.44
C VAL A 276 -16.92 25.84 -22.01
N ASP A 277 -18.21 26.14 -21.86
CA ASP A 277 -18.87 25.99 -20.57
C ASP A 277 -18.83 24.52 -20.14
N ALA A 278 -18.55 24.24 -18.86
CA ALA A 278 -18.48 22.86 -18.35
C ALA A 278 -19.74 22.03 -18.64
N SER A 279 -20.92 22.68 -18.73
CA SER A 279 -22.18 22.02 -19.09
C SER A 279 -22.29 21.60 -20.56
N ALA A 280 -21.42 22.12 -21.43
CA ALA A 280 -21.38 21.83 -22.85
C ALA A 280 -20.30 20.80 -23.23
N ALA A 281 -19.38 20.48 -22.31
CA ALA A 281 -18.43 19.39 -22.48
C ALA A 281 -19.13 18.04 -22.27
N ARG A 282 -19.00 17.14 -23.24
CA ARG A 282 -19.43 15.73 -23.16
C ARG A 282 -18.20 14.82 -23.14
N ASP A 283 -18.38 13.62 -22.61
CA ASP A 283 -17.37 12.56 -22.57
C ASP A 283 -16.01 13.09 -22.07
N LEU A 284 -16.06 13.84 -20.97
CA LEU A 284 -14.88 14.37 -20.32
C LEU A 284 -14.12 13.22 -19.66
N GLU A 285 -12.96 12.89 -20.21
CA GLU A 285 -11.99 11.95 -19.66
C GLU A 285 -10.79 12.73 -19.12
N THR A 286 -10.25 12.24 -18.00
CA THR A 286 -9.11 12.87 -17.33
C THR A 286 -8.17 11.80 -16.82
N GLU A 287 -6.89 11.94 -17.12
CA GLU A 287 -5.87 11.02 -16.66
C GLU A 287 -4.66 11.78 -16.13
N LEU A 288 -3.99 11.20 -15.12
CA LEU A 288 -2.68 11.68 -14.69
C LEU A 288 -1.65 10.79 -15.39
N ASP A 289 -0.81 11.40 -16.20
CA ASP A 289 0.25 10.73 -16.93
C ASP A 289 1.61 11.43 -16.76
N SER A 290 2.60 11.01 -17.53
CA SER A 290 3.93 11.61 -17.59
C SER A 290 4.35 11.84 -19.04
N ASP A 291 4.73 13.08 -19.31
CA ASP A 291 5.35 13.48 -20.59
C ASP A 291 6.67 14.22 -20.32
N ASP A 292 7.68 13.96 -21.16
CA ASP A 292 9.02 14.54 -21.09
C ASP A 292 9.73 14.44 -19.70
N GLY A 293 9.26 13.51 -18.86
CA GLY A 293 9.69 13.28 -17.48
C GLY A 293 9.15 14.30 -16.47
N LYS A 294 7.92 14.75 -16.67
CA LYS A 294 7.11 15.52 -15.72
C LYS A 294 5.71 14.92 -15.65
N LEU A 295 5.03 15.09 -14.51
CA LEU A 295 3.62 14.74 -14.44
C LEU A 295 2.75 15.72 -15.25
N VAL A 296 1.83 15.17 -16.02
CA VAL A 296 0.85 15.91 -16.81
C VAL A 296 -0.57 15.40 -16.52
N TYR A 297 -1.54 16.30 -16.63
CA TYR A 297 -2.94 15.93 -16.72
C TYR A 297 -3.36 15.92 -18.18
N GLU A 298 -3.76 14.75 -18.67
CA GLU A 298 -4.40 14.57 -19.96
C GLU A 298 -5.90 14.78 -19.79
N ILE A 299 -6.48 15.62 -20.64
CA ILE A 299 -7.90 15.97 -20.60
C ILE A 299 -8.46 15.88 -22.01
N GLU A 300 -9.39 14.95 -22.21
CA GLU A 300 -10.13 14.79 -23.45
C GLU A 300 -11.60 15.15 -23.21
N PHE A 301 -12.21 15.95 -24.09
CA PHE A 301 -13.65 16.16 -24.09
C PHE A 301 -14.14 16.61 -25.45
N TYR A 302 -15.45 16.53 -25.65
CA TYR A 302 -16.07 16.99 -26.88
C TYR A 302 -17.03 18.15 -26.62
N ALA A 303 -17.03 19.13 -27.51
CA ALA A 303 -17.98 20.25 -27.47
C ALA A 303 -18.10 20.93 -28.84
N ASN A 304 -19.29 21.45 -29.15
CA ASN A 304 -19.51 22.22 -30.39
C ASN A 304 -19.10 21.47 -31.69
N GLY A 305 -19.26 20.14 -31.72
CA GLY A 305 -18.87 19.29 -32.86
C GLY A 305 -17.36 19.17 -33.05
N ARG A 306 -16.60 19.27 -31.96
CA ARG A 306 -15.14 19.11 -31.92
C ARG A 306 -14.75 18.25 -30.74
N GLU A 307 -13.65 17.56 -30.92
CA GLU A 307 -12.88 16.89 -29.87
C GLU A 307 -11.76 17.84 -29.43
N TYR A 308 -11.48 17.87 -28.14
CA TYR A 308 -10.44 18.66 -27.53
C TYR A 308 -9.60 17.75 -26.67
N GLU A 309 -8.30 17.78 -26.91
CA GLU A 309 -7.30 17.07 -26.12
C GLU A 309 -6.31 18.09 -25.57
N TYR A 310 -5.94 17.95 -24.30
CA TYR A 310 -5.02 18.86 -23.61
C TYR A 310 -4.05 18.06 -22.75
N GLU A 311 -2.77 18.43 -22.81
CA GLU A 311 -1.78 18.05 -21.80
C GLU A 311 -1.43 19.28 -20.98
N ILE A 312 -1.64 19.20 -19.67
CA ILE A 312 -1.42 20.31 -18.74
C ILE A 312 -0.40 19.88 -17.69
N ASP A 313 0.67 20.67 -17.51
CA ASP A 313 1.68 20.45 -16.49
C ASP A 313 1.03 20.38 -15.10
N ALA A 314 1.15 19.23 -14.42
CA ALA A 314 0.40 18.95 -13.20
C ALA A 314 0.83 19.85 -12.03
N LEU A 315 2.03 20.43 -12.08
CA LEU A 315 2.56 21.26 -11.00
C LEU A 315 2.14 22.73 -11.16
N SER A 316 2.26 23.27 -12.36
CA SER A 316 2.08 24.70 -12.65
C SER A 316 0.75 25.04 -13.29
N GLY A 317 0.09 24.09 -13.95
CA GLY A 317 -1.09 24.33 -14.78
C GLY A 317 -0.79 24.96 -16.13
N GLU A 318 0.47 24.98 -16.56
CA GLU A 318 0.84 25.39 -17.92
C GLU A 318 0.26 24.40 -18.95
N ILE A 319 -0.41 24.90 -19.98
CA ILE A 319 -0.86 24.07 -21.11
C ILE A 319 0.37 23.77 -21.97
N LEU A 320 0.79 22.51 -22.00
CA LEU A 320 1.97 22.05 -22.72
C LEU A 320 1.62 21.79 -24.20
N SER A 321 0.51 21.10 -24.42
CA SER A 321 -0.03 20.82 -25.75
C SER A 321 -1.56 20.92 -25.74
N PHE A 322 -2.13 21.15 -26.92
CA PHE A 322 -3.57 21.01 -27.13
C PHE A 322 -3.87 20.69 -28.60
N GLU A 323 -4.82 19.80 -28.80
CA GLU A 323 -5.33 19.43 -30.12
C GLU A 323 -6.83 19.66 -30.18
N ILE A 324 -7.30 20.11 -31.35
CA ILE A 324 -8.72 20.37 -31.58
C ILE A 324 -9.10 19.79 -32.94
N GLU A 325 -9.79 18.67 -32.90
CA GLU A 325 -10.21 17.95 -34.10
C GLU A 325 -11.71 18.10 -34.35
N LYS A 326 -12.12 17.79 -35.58
CA LYS A 326 -13.55 17.69 -35.87
C LYS A 326 -14.04 16.34 -35.37
N ASP A 327 -15.14 16.37 -34.65
CA ASP A 327 -15.85 15.16 -34.27
C ASP A 327 -16.59 14.61 -35.51
N ASP A 328 -15.99 13.61 -36.16
CA ASP A 328 -16.48 13.01 -37.39
C ASP A 328 -17.81 12.25 -37.19
N ASP A 329 -18.14 11.89 -35.94
CA ASP A 329 -19.37 11.23 -35.53
C ASP A 329 -20.46 12.22 -35.07
N TYR A 330 -20.20 13.53 -35.11
CA TYR A 330 -21.16 14.55 -34.69
C TYR A 330 -22.37 14.68 -35.63
N GLN A 331 -23.54 14.22 -35.18
CA GLN A 331 -24.81 14.58 -35.82
C GLN A 331 -25.43 15.80 -35.13
N ALA A 332 -25.42 16.94 -35.83
CA ALA A 332 -25.97 18.20 -35.31
C ALA A 332 -27.47 18.07 -34.96
N ALA A 333 -27.80 18.17 -33.67
CA ALA A 333 -29.16 18.45 -33.22
C ALA A 333 -29.49 19.95 -33.40
N PRO A 334 -30.76 20.33 -33.67
CA PRO A 334 -31.12 21.70 -34.02
C PRO A 334 -30.88 22.67 -32.85
N SER A 335 -30.11 23.72 -33.13
CA SER A 335 -29.67 24.78 -32.22
C SER A 335 -30.82 25.56 -31.56
N GLN A 336 -30.76 25.70 -30.22
CA GLN A 336 -31.49 26.73 -29.46
C GLN A 336 -30.54 27.82 -28.94
N PRO A 337 -31.00 29.07 -28.75
CA PRO A 337 -30.15 30.25 -28.60
C PRO A 337 -29.63 30.46 -27.17
N SER A 338 -28.40 30.96 -27.09
CA SER A 338 -27.64 31.30 -25.87
C SER A 338 -28.19 32.53 -25.12
N GLN A 339 -28.18 32.51 -23.78
CA GLN A 339 -28.30 33.69 -22.91
C GLN A 339 -27.21 33.70 -21.82
N PRO A 340 -26.81 34.88 -21.29
CA PRO A 340 -25.45 35.18 -20.84
C PRO A 340 -25.17 34.88 -19.36
N SER A 341 -23.88 34.57 -19.10
CA SER A 341 -23.24 34.23 -17.82
C SER A 341 -23.00 35.42 -16.88
N ILE A 342 -23.10 35.17 -15.57
CA ILE A 342 -22.56 36.00 -14.48
C ILE A 342 -21.87 35.03 -13.48
N ALA A 343 -20.62 35.32 -13.11
CA ALA A 343 -19.85 34.70 -12.01
C ALA A 343 -19.47 35.80 -10.98
N PRO A 344 -18.83 35.53 -9.80
CA PRO A 344 -18.33 34.25 -9.21
C PRO A 344 -18.58 34.11 -7.67
N ILE A 345 -18.10 33.02 -7.03
CA ILE A 345 -17.18 32.99 -5.84
C ILE A 345 -17.05 31.56 -5.23
N GLU A 346 -15.79 31.21 -4.86
CA GLU A 346 -15.21 30.02 -4.20
C GLU A 346 -15.65 29.74 -2.74
N THR A 347 -15.47 28.50 -2.24
CA THR A 347 -14.65 28.13 -1.05
C THR A 347 -14.55 26.59 -0.80
N GLU A 348 -13.30 26.09 -0.74
CA GLU A 348 -12.65 25.08 0.14
C GLU A 348 -13.14 23.60 0.36
N GLN A 349 -12.17 22.68 0.17
CA GLN A 349 -11.97 21.20 0.38
C GLN A 349 -12.21 20.61 1.81
N PRO A 350 -11.95 19.30 2.14
CA PRO A 350 -11.98 17.99 1.42
C PRO A 350 -12.62 16.80 2.24
N ALA A 351 -12.87 15.62 1.63
CA ALA A 351 -12.67 14.27 2.24
C ALA A 351 -13.25 13.10 1.38
N THR A 352 -12.42 12.35 0.62
CA THR A 352 -12.81 11.06 -0.03
C THR A 352 -14.17 11.06 -0.77
N SER A 353 -14.63 12.22 -1.23
CA SER A 353 -16.04 12.57 -1.11
C SER A 353 -16.87 12.03 -2.26
N ARG A 354 -17.61 10.96 -1.98
CA ARG A 354 -18.90 10.79 -2.62
C ARG A 354 -19.73 12.02 -2.24
N MET A 355 -20.31 12.66 -3.24
CA MET A 355 -21.30 13.71 -3.11
C MET A 355 -22.26 13.39 -1.97
N SER A 356 -22.41 14.33 -1.05
CA SER A 356 -23.36 14.28 0.04
C SER A 356 -24.79 14.34 -0.48
N ALA A 357 -25.75 13.94 0.35
CA ALA A 357 -27.15 14.02 -0.03
C ALA A 357 -27.61 15.47 -0.25
N ALA A 358 -26.97 16.45 0.41
CA ALA A 358 -27.25 17.88 0.23
C ALA A 358 -26.76 18.37 -1.15
N GLU A 359 -25.53 18.04 -1.52
CA GLU A 359 -24.98 18.37 -2.84
C GLU A 359 -25.78 17.71 -3.98
N ALA A 360 -26.28 16.49 -3.75
CA ALA A 360 -27.15 15.80 -4.71
C ALA A 360 -28.49 16.53 -4.90
N ARG A 361 -29.10 16.99 -3.81
CA ARG A 361 -30.33 17.79 -3.88
C ARG A 361 -30.08 19.11 -4.58
N GLU A 362 -28.97 19.77 -4.28
CA GLU A 362 -28.58 21.02 -4.92
C GLU A 362 -28.33 20.82 -6.43
N ALA A 363 -27.63 19.76 -6.84
CA ALA A 363 -27.37 19.44 -8.23
C ALA A 363 -28.67 19.23 -9.03
N VAL A 364 -29.64 18.51 -8.47
CA VAL A 364 -30.95 18.29 -9.09
C VAL A 364 -31.73 19.61 -9.20
N LEU A 365 -31.77 20.41 -8.13
CA LEU A 365 -32.49 21.69 -8.10
C LEU A 365 -31.83 22.73 -9.02
N LYS A 366 -30.50 22.74 -9.13
CA LYS A 366 -29.75 23.62 -10.04
C LYS A 366 -30.04 23.27 -11.50
N LYS A 367 -30.17 21.98 -11.82
CA LYS A 367 -30.44 21.50 -13.19
C LYS A 367 -31.91 21.64 -13.60
N PHE A 368 -32.86 21.29 -12.73
CA PHE A 368 -34.28 21.28 -13.07
C PHE A 368 -35.05 22.50 -12.56
N GLY A 369 -34.69 23.00 -11.38
CA GLY A 369 -35.54 23.87 -10.57
C GLY A 369 -36.71 23.10 -9.92
N GLY A 370 -37.68 23.83 -9.37
CA GLY A 370 -38.87 23.24 -8.75
C GLY A 370 -38.57 22.63 -7.38
N ILE A 371 -39.12 21.44 -7.10
CA ILE A 371 -38.78 20.67 -5.89
C ILE A 371 -38.37 19.26 -6.22
N ILE A 372 -37.67 18.63 -5.28
CA ILE A 372 -37.45 17.19 -5.26
C ILE A 372 -38.64 16.55 -4.53
N GLN A 373 -39.34 15.65 -5.22
CA GLN A 373 -40.41 14.86 -4.64
C GLN A 373 -39.84 13.66 -3.88
N LYS A 374 -38.81 13.01 -4.42
CA LYS A 374 -38.15 11.87 -3.78
C LYS A 374 -36.68 11.87 -4.12
N ILE A 375 -35.83 11.52 -3.15
CA ILE A 375 -34.44 11.17 -3.40
C ILE A 375 -33.99 10.05 -2.45
N GLU A 376 -33.29 9.07 -3.02
CA GLU A 376 -32.82 7.87 -2.32
C GLU A 376 -31.39 7.54 -2.77
N TYR A 377 -30.50 7.33 -1.81
CA TYR A 377 -29.13 6.88 -2.06
C TYR A 377 -29.06 5.36 -2.10
N ASN A 378 -28.65 4.83 -3.26
CA ASN A 378 -28.35 3.42 -3.45
C ASN A 378 -26.84 3.19 -3.33
N TYR A 379 -26.46 2.38 -2.33
CA TYR A 379 -25.07 2.01 -2.12
C TYR A 379 -24.63 0.93 -3.09
N ASP A 380 -23.67 1.30 -3.93
CA ASP A 380 -22.91 0.39 -4.78
C ASP A 380 -21.46 0.85 -4.76
N GLU A 381 -20.53 -0.06 -4.50
CA GLU A 381 -19.10 0.26 -4.37
C GLU A 381 -18.49 0.77 -5.68
N LYS A 382 -19.00 0.27 -6.81
CA LYS A 382 -18.56 0.64 -8.15
C LYS A 382 -19.35 1.83 -8.68
N ASN A 383 -20.66 1.90 -8.38
CA ASN A 383 -21.60 2.84 -8.98
C ASN A 383 -22.58 3.45 -7.97
N PRO A 384 -22.13 4.24 -6.98
CA PRO A 384 -23.03 4.83 -6.00
C PRO A 384 -23.96 5.84 -6.68
N LEU A 385 -25.27 5.74 -6.46
CA LEU A 385 -26.27 6.54 -7.18
C LEU A 385 -27.30 7.16 -6.23
N TYR A 386 -27.58 8.44 -6.42
CA TYR A 386 -28.82 9.06 -6.00
C TYR A 386 -29.88 8.85 -7.07
N LYS A 387 -31.02 8.25 -6.70
CA LYS A 387 -32.17 8.07 -7.58
C LYS A 387 -33.34 8.85 -7.04
N GLY A 388 -34.12 9.47 -7.91
CA GLY A 388 -35.22 10.28 -7.42
C GLY A 388 -36.10 10.86 -8.50
N GLU A 389 -37.05 11.66 -8.02
CA GLU A 389 -38.05 12.34 -8.81
C GLU A 389 -38.08 13.82 -8.41
N ALA A 390 -38.10 14.72 -9.39
CA ALA A 390 -38.29 16.15 -9.18
C ALA A 390 -39.43 16.68 -10.04
N LEU A 391 -40.11 17.71 -9.55
CA LEU A 391 -41.32 18.27 -10.13
C LEU A 391 -41.18 19.77 -10.36
N LYS A 392 -41.63 20.24 -11.54
CA LYS A 392 -41.64 21.65 -11.91
C LYS A 392 -42.59 21.90 -13.07
N ASP A 393 -43.46 22.91 -12.96
CA ASP A 393 -44.27 23.46 -14.06
C ASP A 393 -45.03 22.40 -14.89
N GLY A 394 -45.58 21.37 -14.24
CA GLY A 394 -46.32 20.29 -14.88
C GLY A 394 -45.45 19.17 -15.49
N TYR A 395 -44.14 19.21 -15.22
CA TYR A 395 -43.19 18.18 -15.61
C TYR A 395 -42.64 17.46 -14.38
N LYS A 396 -42.45 16.15 -14.55
CA LYS A 396 -41.69 15.29 -13.64
C LYS A 396 -40.42 14.85 -14.33
N VAL A 397 -39.32 14.80 -13.58
CA VAL A 397 -38.10 14.16 -14.03
C VAL A 397 -37.75 12.99 -13.13
N VAL A 398 -37.48 11.83 -13.74
CA VAL A 398 -36.89 10.66 -13.08
C VAL A 398 -35.39 10.68 -13.33
N PHE A 399 -34.59 10.78 -12.27
CA PHE A 399 -33.15 10.92 -12.37
C PHE A 399 -32.36 9.81 -11.68
N GLU A 400 -31.16 9.57 -12.20
CA GLU A 400 -30.10 8.82 -11.52
C GLU A 400 -28.82 9.65 -11.59
N LEU A 401 -28.26 10.04 -10.44
CA LEU A 401 -27.09 10.89 -10.28
C LEU A 401 -25.98 10.11 -9.61
N ASN A 402 -24.84 9.97 -10.25
CA ASN A 402 -23.69 9.26 -9.70
C ASN A 402 -23.05 10.10 -8.58
N ALA A 403 -23.02 9.54 -7.38
CA ALA A 403 -22.50 10.21 -6.20
C ALA A 403 -20.97 10.35 -6.23
N ARG A 404 -20.25 9.65 -7.10
CA ARG A 404 -18.79 9.80 -7.24
C ARG A 404 -18.42 10.83 -8.30
N THR A 405 -19.12 10.82 -9.42
CA THR A 405 -18.75 11.60 -10.61
C THR A 405 -19.60 12.85 -10.80
N ASN A 406 -20.64 13.07 -9.98
CA ASN A 406 -21.61 14.15 -10.14
C ASN A 406 -22.29 14.16 -11.53
N SER A 407 -22.36 13.00 -12.18
CA SER A 407 -22.97 12.87 -13.50
C SER A 407 -24.35 12.23 -13.44
N PHE A 408 -25.33 12.85 -14.12
CA PHE A 408 -26.66 12.27 -14.28
C PHE A 408 -26.58 11.13 -15.29
N LYS A 409 -26.66 9.88 -14.81
CA LYS A 409 -26.77 8.68 -15.63
C LYS A 409 -28.15 8.54 -16.29
N LYS A 410 -29.18 9.11 -15.66
CA LYS A 410 -30.56 9.09 -16.15
C LYS A 410 -31.23 10.43 -15.92
N TRP A 411 -32.01 10.89 -16.89
CA TRP A 411 -32.76 12.14 -16.84
C TRP A 411 -33.98 12.07 -17.75
N ASP A 412 -35.00 11.32 -17.32
CA ASP A 412 -36.21 11.09 -18.11
C ASP A 412 -37.28 12.10 -17.71
N VAL A 413 -37.66 12.98 -18.64
CA VAL A 413 -38.68 14.01 -18.42
C VAL A 413 -40.03 13.51 -18.93
N GLU A 414 -41.05 13.60 -18.09
CA GLU A 414 -42.42 13.19 -18.36
C GLU A 414 -43.40 14.31 -18.00
N ASN A 415 -44.55 14.34 -18.66
CA ASN A 415 -45.64 15.26 -18.30
C ASN A 415 -46.37 14.71 -17.06
N ASP A 416 -46.43 15.50 -15.99
CA ASP A 416 -47.10 15.14 -14.75
C ASP A 416 -47.67 16.39 -14.06
N ASN A 417 -48.99 16.54 -14.14
CA ASN A 417 -49.70 17.70 -13.59
C ASN A 417 -49.97 17.56 -12.08
N SER A 418 -49.40 16.56 -11.39
CA SER A 418 -49.51 16.45 -9.92
C SER A 418 -48.92 17.66 -9.19
N TRP A 419 -47.94 18.33 -9.79
CA TRP A 419 -47.34 19.58 -9.33
C TRP A 419 -48.36 20.71 -9.07
N ASP A 420 -49.33 20.89 -9.96
CA ASP A 420 -50.30 22.01 -9.90
C ASP A 420 -51.17 21.95 -8.64
N LYS A 421 -51.36 20.75 -8.09
CA LYS A 421 -52.21 20.53 -6.92
C LYS A 421 -51.64 21.15 -5.65
N PHE A 422 -50.32 21.37 -5.59
CA PHE A 422 -49.65 21.80 -4.36
C PHE A 422 -48.65 22.94 -4.51
N SER A 423 -48.30 23.32 -5.75
CA SER A 423 -47.30 24.36 -6.02
C SER A 423 -47.57 25.70 -5.32
N GLN A 424 -48.86 26.05 -5.14
CA GLN A 424 -49.28 27.27 -4.43
C GLN A 424 -48.96 27.25 -2.93
N ALA A 425 -48.85 26.08 -2.32
CA ALA A 425 -48.56 25.93 -0.89
C ALA A 425 -47.05 25.96 -0.59
N LEU A 426 -46.20 25.66 -1.57
CA LEU A 426 -44.74 25.55 -1.41
C LEU A 426 -44.06 26.72 -0.68
N PRO A 427 -44.43 28.01 -0.91
CA PRO A 427 -43.80 29.12 -0.20
C PRO A 427 -43.99 29.09 1.32
N ASN A 428 -44.97 28.33 1.82
CA ASN A 428 -45.29 28.21 3.24
C ASN A 428 -44.82 26.88 3.85
N LEU A 429 -44.14 26.02 3.09
CA LEU A 429 -43.62 24.74 3.56
C LEU A 429 -42.12 24.84 3.80
N ILE A 430 -41.61 24.03 4.73
CA ILE A 430 -40.18 23.77 4.82
C ILE A 430 -39.71 22.98 3.60
N THR A 431 -38.47 23.22 3.19
CA THR A 431 -37.81 22.49 2.11
C THR A 431 -37.37 21.10 2.55
N MET A 432 -37.15 20.20 1.59
CA MET A 432 -36.57 18.88 1.85
C MET A 432 -35.21 18.96 2.54
N GLU A 433 -34.41 20.00 2.24
CA GLU A 433 -33.14 20.26 2.90
C GLU A 433 -33.32 20.61 4.39
N GLN A 434 -34.28 21.49 4.70
CA GLN A 434 -34.62 21.83 6.09
C GLN A 434 -35.16 20.62 6.86
N ALA A 435 -35.96 19.77 6.22
CA ALA A 435 -36.44 18.51 6.82
C ALA A 435 -35.29 17.52 7.05
N ALA A 436 -34.35 17.38 6.11
CA ALA A 436 -33.17 16.52 6.29
C ALA A 436 -32.28 17.02 7.44
N ASN A 437 -32.06 18.33 7.54
CA ASN A 437 -31.25 18.92 8.61
C ASN A 437 -31.89 18.73 10.00
N SER A 438 -33.22 18.84 10.12
CA SER A 438 -33.90 18.59 11.39
C SER A 438 -33.79 17.12 11.84
N VAL A 439 -33.65 16.16 10.92
CA VAL A 439 -33.37 14.75 11.23
C VAL A 439 -31.97 14.58 11.83
N VAL A 440 -30.97 15.26 11.27
CA VAL A 440 -29.58 15.24 11.79
C VAL A 440 -29.52 15.89 13.18
N GLU A 441 -30.23 17.00 13.38
CA GLU A 441 -30.33 17.65 14.69
C GLU A 441 -31.03 16.76 15.72
N LYS A 442 -32.17 16.16 15.37
CA LYS A 442 -32.96 15.32 16.28
C LYS A 442 -32.25 14.01 16.63
N SER A 443 -31.43 13.45 15.74
CA SER A 443 -30.62 12.27 16.04
C SER A 443 -29.56 12.57 17.12
N GLY A 444 -29.15 13.84 17.25
CA GLY A 444 -28.04 14.26 18.10
C GLY A 444 -26.68 13.73 17.62
N LYS A 445 -26.59 13.29 16.36
CA LYS A 445 -25.38 12.72 15.76
C LYS A 445 -25.05 13.48 14.46
N PRO A 446 -23.93 14.23 14.41
CA PRO A 446 -23.60 15.07 13.25
C PRO A 446 -23.32 14.28 11.97
N ASN A 447 -23.00 12.97 12.09
CA ASN A 447 -22.75 12.09 10.94
C ASN A 447 -23.99 11.25 10.59
N THR A 448 -25.20 11.73 10.89
CA THR A 448 -26.44 11.03 10.50
C THR A 448 -26.66 11.21 9.01
N PHE A 449 -26.62 10.10 8.27
CA PHE A 449 -26.83 10.09 6.83
C PHE A 449 -28.31 9.85 6.51
N VAL A 450 -28.98 10.83 5.91
CA VAL A 450 -30.36 10.68 5.42
C VAL A 450 -30.31 9.96 4.07
N GLN A 451 -30.54 8.64 4.09
CA GLN A 451 -30.46 7.81 2.89
C GLN A 451 -31.63 8.08 1.94
N LYS A 452 -32.83 8.24 2.49
CA LYS A 452 -34.07 8.35 1.73
C LYS A 452 -34.97 9.40 2.34
N ILE A 453 -35.53 10.26 1.50
CA ILE A 453 -36.56 11.23 1.90
C ILE A 453 -37.55 11.43 0.74
N ASP A 454 -38.83 11.28 1.06
CA ASP A 454 -39.97 11.41 0.15
C ASP A 454 -40.87 12.55 0.66
N PHE A 455 -41.27 13.45 -0.22
CA PHE A 455 -42.31 14.45 0.01
C PHE A 455 -43.66 13.88 -0.43
N LEU A 456 -44.56 13.74 0.52
CA LEU A 456 -45.93 13.28 0.28
C LEU A 456 -46.89 14.45 0.40
N TRP A 457 -47.65 14.67 -0.66
CA TRP A 457 -48.75 15.62 -0.67
C TRP A 457 -50.08 14.88 -0.48
N ASP A 458 -50.75 15.17 0.63
CA ASP A 458 -52.16 14.86 0.87
C ASP A 458 -52.92 16.18 1.08
N ASP A 459 -54.20 16.21 0.73
CA ASP A 459 -55.06 17.40 0.79
C ASP A 459 -55.30 17.91 2.24
N SER A 460 -54.77 17.21 3.25
CA SER A 460 -54.98 17.49 4.67
C SER A 460 -53.71 17.86 5.45
N GLU A 461 -52.60 17.14 5.29
CA GLU A 461 -51.31 17.44 5.95
C GLU A 461 -50.13 16.98 5.07
N PRO A 462 -49.36 17.89 4.43
CA PRO A 462 -48.18 17.51 3.66
C PRO A 462 -47.04 17.08 4.59
N ILE A 463 -46.33 16.01 4.25
CA ILE A 463 -45.27 15.44 5.10
C ILE A 463 -44.01 15.07 4.32
N TYR A 464 -42.87 15.12 5.01
CA TYR A 464 -41.64 14.44 4.60
C TYR A 464 -41.50 13.15 5.41
N GLN A 465 -41.30 12.04 4.73
CA GLN A 465 -41.03 10.75 5.36
C GLN A 465 -39.74 10.15 4.83
N GLY A 466 -39.04 9.37 5.66
CA GLY A 466 -37.76 8.83 5.21
C GLY A 466 -37.05 7.94 6.21
N GLU A 467 -35.83 7.59 5.82
CA GLU A 467 -34.92 6.75 6.59
C GLU A 467 -33.53 7.39 6.67
N ALA A 468 -32.96 7.37 7.88
CA ALA A 468 -31.62 7.88 8.14
C ALA A 468 -30.82 6.90 9.00
N PHE A 469 -29.49 6.99 8.94
CA PHE A 469 -28.60 6.02 9.56
C PHE A 469 -27.44 6.70 10.30
N ASN A 470 -27.07 6.14 11.45
CA ASN A 470 -25.83 6.51 12.13
C ASN A 470 -25.31 5.31 12.93
N ARG A 471 -24.09 4.84 12.63
CA ARG A 471 -23.33 3.83 13.42
C ARG A 471 -24.19 2.65 13.94
N GLY A 472 -24.91 1.98 13.03
CA GLY A 472 -25.74 0.80 13.36
C GLY A 472 -27.12 1.11 13.94
N VAL A 473 -27.51 2.39 14.02
CA VAL A 473 -28.87 2.83 14.35
C VAL A 473 -29.58 3.28 13.09
N LYS A 474 -30.78 2.74 12.85
CA LYS A 474 -31.70 3.19 11.80
C LYS A 474 -32.77 4.07 12.43
N TYR A 475 -33.03 5.21 11.79
CA TYR A 475 -34.10 6.14 12.13
C TYR A 475 -35.15 6.12 11.03
N SER A 476 -36.41 6.01 11.40
CA SER A 476 -37.55 6.25 10.52
C SER A 476 -38.31 7.47 11.04
N PHE A 477 -38.64 8.41 10.15
CA PHE A 477 -39.23 9.68 10.53
C PHE A 477 -40.39 10.09 9.62
N GLU A 478 -41.31 10.86 10.19
CA GLU A 478 -42.36 11.60 9.47
C GLU A 478 -42.38 13.03 10.06
N ILE A 479 -42.27 14.03 9.20
CA ILE A 479 -42.15 15.46 9.55
C ILE A 479 -43.23 16.22 8.80
N LYS A 480 -44.02 17.03 9.50
CA LYS A 480 -44.98 17.92 8.85
C LYS A 480 -44.25 18.97 8.03
N ALA A 481 -44.62 19.11 6.75
CA ALA A 481 -43.96 20.06 5.86
C ALA A 481 -44.34 21.52 6.16
N ASP A 482 -45.45 21.79 6.83
CA ASP A 482 -45.91 23.14 7.17
C ASP A 482 -45.19 23.77 8.38
N SER A 483 -44.76 22.93 9.31
CA SER A 483 -44.28 23.33 10.64
C SER A 483 -42.91 22.77 10.99
N GLY A 484 -42.47 21.72 10.30
CA GLY A 484 -41.26 20.97 10.65
C GLY A 484 -41.39 20.11 11.90
N GLU A 485 -42.61 19.93 12.42
CA GLU A 485 -42.85 19.09 13.60
C GLU A 485 -42.77 17.60 13.23
N PHE A 486 -42.07 16.82 14.06
CA PHE A 486 -42.00 15.36 13.90
C PHE A 486 -43.31 14.71 14.36
N GLN A 487 -44.06 14.11 13.43
CA GLN A 487 -45.19 13.23 13.74
C GLN A 487 -44.72 11.85 14.20
N LYS A 488 -43.62 11.36 13.62
CA LYS A 488 -43.06 10.05 13.92
C LYS A 488 -41.55 10.10 14.00
N TRP A 489 -41.00 9.37 14.96
CA TRP A 489 -39.57 9.18 15.13
C TRP A 489 -39.33 7.83 15.82
N ASP A 490 -38.94 6.84 15.03
CA ASP A 490 -38.60 5.51 15.52
C ASP A 490 -37.11 5.26 15.32
N ALA A 491 -36.43 4.80 16.37
CA ALA A 491 -35.04 4.38 16.32
C ALA A 491 -34.96 2.88 16.61
N SER A 492 -34.35 2.12 15.70
CA SER A 492 -34.13 0.68 15.87
C SER A 492 -32.65 0.33 15.83
N THR A 493 -32.27 -0.61 16.70
CA THR A 493 -30.91 -1.16 16.82
C THR A 493 -31.03 -2.67 16.63
N GLY A 494 -30.42 -3.25 15.60
CA GLY A 494 -30.52 -4.71 15.41
C GLY A 494 -30.24 -5.28 14.02
N ASP A 495 -29.51 -4.60 13.15
CA ASP A 495 -29.09 -5.20 11.88
C ASP A 495 -27.64 -4.81 11.58
N GLU A 496 -26.71 -5.67 12.00
CA GLU A 496 -25.24 -5.46 11.92
C GLU A 496 -24.74 -5.30 10.48
N THR A 497 -25.53 -5.74 9.49
CA THR A 497 -25.22 -5.71 8.06
C THR A 497 -25.10 -4.31 7.45
N TRP A 498 -25.63 -3.28 8.12
CA TRP A 498 -25.65 -1.89 7.62
C TRP A 498 -24.43 -1.08 8.06
N SER A 499 -23.82 -1.44 9.19
CA SER A 499 -22.67 -0.73 9.74
C SER A 499 -21.45 -0.82 8.84
N GLU A 500 -21.28 -1.91 8.09
CA GLU A 500 -20.18 -2.11 7.14
C GLU A 500 -20.45 -1.43 5.78
N LYS A 501 -21.70 -1.44 5.30
CA LYS A 501 -22.04 -0.89 3.97
C LYS A 501 -22.06 0.64 3.93
N TYR A 502 -22.44 1.34 4.99
CA TYR A 502 -22.62 2.80 4.93
C TYR A 502 -21.65 3.57 5.83
N PHE A 503 -20.64 2.91 6.40
CA PHE A 503 -19.65 3.52 7.30
C PHE A 503 -18.93 4.74 6.71
N ASN A 504 -18.72 4.72 5.38
CA ASN A 504 -17.95 5.70 4.63
C ASN A 504 -18.81 6.74 3.89
N VAL A 505 -20.13 6.73 4.09
CA VAL A 505 -21.01 7.75 3.51
C VAL A 505 -21.23 8.80 4.59
N ARG A 506 -20.50 9.93 4.49
CA ARG A 506 -20.64 11.06 5.42
C ARG A 506 -21.73 12.01 4.96
#